data_AF-A0A9J6PEP0-F1
#
_entry.id   AF-A0A9J6PEP0-F1
#
_cell.length_a   1.000
_cell.length_b   1.000
_cell.length_c   1.000
_cell.angle_alpha   90.00
_cell.angle_beta   90.00
_cell.angle_gamma   90.00
#
_symmetry.space_group_name_H-M   'P 1'
#
loop_
_entity.id
_entity.type
_entity.pdbx_description
1 polymer ?
#
loop_
_entity_poly.entity_id
_entity_poly.type
_entity_poly.pdbx_seq_one_letter_code
_entity_poly.pdbx_strand_id
1 'polypeptide(L)'
;MSSSIGGAAGAEPLIVPETGGDFALPDTSPATGSEGGTQVALFGGGPGEKVHADPRALGEMTNYEGTGGDDSVSGAWNYVSTGRGDDTANGYVKFADLGPGNDSFDGMVGRELVAGAGDDLVTVRSPGNNAVYDLGSGDDRMITDWNTISQASRIDGGSNGFLGSGVGGEGDTLRVITQPGDPDMQAVRNDDGGMDLMVRDASGSWSRVPQVQNFENIYIQKDPRYIPG
;
A
#
# COMPACT_ATOMS: atom_id res chain seq x y z
N MET A 1 9.03 41.15 -12.84
CA MET A 1 7.79 41.76 -12.32
C MET A 1 6.84 40.61 -12.02
N SER A 2 6.44 40.46 -10.76
CA SER A 2 5.56 39.39 -10.31
C SER A 2 4.15 39.59 -10.89
N SER A 3 3.60 38.54 -11.50
CA SER A 3 2.18 38.45 -11.79
C SER A 3 1.51 37.59 -10.71
N SER A 4 0.78 38.22 -9.81
CA SER A 4 -0.19 37.57 -8.93
C SER A 4 -1.47 37.30 -9.72
N ILE A 5 -1.90 36.04 -9.83
CA ILE A 5 -3.22 35.68 -10.33
C ILE A 5 -4.13 35.51 -9.10
N GLY A 6 -5.16 36.36 -9.03
CA GLY A 6 -6.18 36.34 -7.98
C GLY A 6 -7.13 35.16 -8.14
N GLY A 7 -7.56 34.62 -7.01
CA GLY A 7 -8.50 33.52 -6.93
C GLY A 7 -9.88 33.87 -7.48
N ALA A 8 -10.47 32.90 -8.18
CA ALA A 8 -11.89 32.81 -8.42
C ALA A 8 -12.32 31.34 -8.21
N ALA A 9 -13.42 31.18 -7.48
CA ALA A 9 -14.02 29.89 -7.14
C ALA A 9 -14.44 29.14 -8.41
N GLY A 10 -13.87 27.96 -8.60
CA GLY A 10 -13.94 27.16 -9.81
C GLY A 10 -12.55 26.64 -10.11
N ALA A 11 -12.02 25.78 -9.24
CA ALA A 11 -10.70 25.18 -9.43
C ALA A 11 -10.76 24.30 -10.68
N GLU A 12 -10.29 24.82 -11.81
CA GLU A 12 -9.91 23.96 -12.92
C GLU A 12 -8.74 23.10 -12.46
N PRO A 13 -8.71 21.81 -12.81
CA PRO A 13 -7.58 20.95 -12.47
C PRO A 13 -6.30 21.59 -13.02
N LEU A 14 -5.27 21.69 -12.19
CA LEU A 14 -3.95 22.11 -12.62
C LEU A 14 -3.40 21.03 -13.55
N ILE A 15 -3.58 21.20 -14.86
CA ILE A 15 -2.99 20.32 -15.87
C ILE A 15 -1.51 20.66 -15.99
N VAL A 16 -0.64 19.78 -15.49
CA VAL A 16 0.82 19.93 -15.57
C VAL A 16 1.30 19.39 -16.92
N PRO A 17 2.15 20.11 -17.67
CA PRO A 17 2.61 19.66 -18.99
C PRO A 17 3.59 18.47 -18.92
N GLU A 18 3.48 17.58 -19.92
CA GLU A 18 4.20 16.32 -20.15
C GLU A 18 5.71 16.45 -20.38
N THR A 19 6.47 17.01 -19.42
CA THR A 19 7.93 17.00 -19.50
C THR A 19 8.49 16.11 -18.40
N GLY A 20 8.95 14.91 -18.77
CA GLY A 20 9.48 13.86 -17.87
C GLY A 20 10.69 14.31 -17.04
N GLY A 21 10.44 15.06 -15.98
CA GLY A 21 11.41 15.49 -15.00
C GLY A 21 10.82 15.41 -13.59
N ASP A 22 11.69 15.27 -12.59
CA ASP A 22 11.31 15.19 -11.18
C ASP A 22 10.45 16.40 -10.78
N PHE A 23 9.21 16.16 -10.35
CA PHE A 23 8.29 17.20 -9.92
C PHE A 23 8.05 17.13 -8.41
N ALA A 24 8.37 18.23 -7.71
CA ALA A 24 8.06 18.42 -6.31
C ALA A 24 7.00 19.52 -6.17
N LEU A 25 5.89 19.23 -5.50
CA LEU A 25 4.89 20.24 -5.20
C LEU A 25 5.49 21.35 -4.31
N PRO A 26 5.18 22.64 -4.58
CA PRO A 26 5.53 23.71 -3.65
C PRO A 26 4.79 23.52 -2.32
N ASP A 27 5.46 23.81 -1.20
CA ASP A 27 4.89 23.85 0.16
C ASP A 27 3.72 24.86 0.20
N THR A 28 2.49 24.36 0.10
CA THR A 28 1.26 25.13 0.30
C THR A 28 0.74 24.90 1.72
N SER A 29 1.56 25.23 2.72
CA SER A 29 1.09 25.38 4.10
C SER A 29 -0.23 26.16 4.14
N PRO A 30 -1.35 25.59 4.65
CA PRO A 30 -2.65 26.23 4.55
C PRO A 30 -2.68 27.49 5.42
N ALA A 31 -3.13 28.60 4.85
CA ALA A 31 -3.63 29.71 5.65
C ALA A 31 -4.76 29.17 6.53
N THR A 32 -4.56 29.20 7.84
CA THR A 32 -5.50 28.70 8.84
C THR A 32 -6.92 29.23 8.58
N GLY A 33 -7.85 28.41 8.09
CA GLY A 33 -9.27 28.80 8.08
C GLY A 33 -10.27 28.21 7.08
N SER A 34 -9.95 27.28 6.19
CA SER A 34 -10.99 26.70 5.30
C SER A 34 -11.05 25.17 5.33
N GLU A 35 -12.18 24.63 5.77
CA GLU A 35 -12.56 23.20 5.73
C GLU A 35 -12.89 22.69 4.30
N GLY A 36 -12.44 23.40 3.27
CA GLY A 36 -12.53 22.95 1.88
C GLY A 36 -11.13 22.55 1.41
N GLY A 37 -10.72 21.31 1.67
CA GLY A 37 -9.47 20.79 1.12
C GLY A 37 -9.55 20.76 -0.41
N THR A 38 -8.63 21.43 -1.08
CA THR A 38 -8.53 21.37 -2.54
C THR A 38 -8.02 19.98 -2.90
N GLN A 39 -8.82 19.19 -3.64
CA GLN A 39 -8.30 17.96 -4.24
C GLN A 39 -7.44 18.36 -5.44
N VAL A 40 -6.12 18.20 -5.33
CA VAL A 40 -5.22 18.32 -6.48
C VAL A 40 -5.02 16.92 -7.05
N ALA A 41 -5.58 16.68 -8.23
CA ALA A 41 -5.25 15.51 -9.04
C ALA A 41 -3.97 15.81 -9.82
N LEU A 42 -2.93 15.01 -9.58
CA LEU A 42 -1.72 15.02 -10.38
C LEU A 42 -1.85 13.90 -11.40
N PHE A 43 -2.04 14.27 -12.67
CA PHE A 43 -2.02 13.33 -13.78
C PHE A 43 -0.57 13.14 -14.19
N GLY A 44 -0.01 11.96 -13.89
CA GLY A 44 1.33 11.57 -14.33
C GLY A 44 1.27 11.17 -15.79
N GLY A 45 1.78 12.03 -16.67
CA GLY A 45 1.52 11.95 -18.11
C GLY A 45 2.57 11.21 -18.93
N GLY A 46 3.65 10.72 -18.31
CA GLY A 46 4.75 10.08 -19.05
C GLY A 46 5.37 8.89 -18.33
N PRO A 47 5.88 7.89 -19.08
CA PRO A 47 6.50 6.72 -18.49
C PRO A 47 7.76 7.07 -17.70
N GLY A 48 7.89 6.52 -16.50
CA GLY A 48 9.07 6.71 -15.65
C GLY A 48 8.97 7.88 -14.68
N GLU A 49 7.76 8.32 -14.31
CA GLU A 49 7.59 9.57 -13.58
C GLU A 49 7.88 9.40 -12.08
N LYS A 50 8.61 10.36 -11.51
CA LYS A 50 8.89 10.43 -10.08
C LYS A 50 8.07 11.54 -9.47
N VAL A 51 7.14 11.18 -8.59
CA VAL A 51 6.26 12.14 -7.91
C VAL A 51 6.39 12.03 -6.41
N HIS A 52 6.61 13.17 -5.77
CA HIS A 52 6.68 13.28 -4.30
C HIS A 52 5.65 14.29 -3.78
N ALA A 53 4.76 13.82 -2.90
CA ALA A 53 3.84 14.69 -2.15
C ALA A 53 4.37 14.94 -0.73
N ASP A 54 4.39 16.20 -0.30
CA ASP A 54 4.82 16.56 1.06
C ASP A 54 3.82 16.01 2.10
N PRO A 55 4.26 15.15 3.03
CA PRO A 55 3.40 14.56 4.05
C PRO A 55 2.83 15.56 5.06
N ARG A 56 3.23 16.85 5.06
CA ARG A 56 2.64 17.89 5.92
C ARG A 56 1.34 18.47 5.37
N ALA A 57 1.00 18.17 4.11
CA ALA A 57 -0.26 18.55 3.48
C ALA A 57 -1.41 17.59 3.85
N LEU A 58 -1.49 17.12 5.10
CA LEU A 58 -2.53 16.18 5.58
C LEU A 58 -3.98 16.72 5.47
N GLY A 59 -4.16 17.99 5.06
CA GLY A 59 -5.45 18.58 4.72
C GLY A 59 -5.84 18.50 3.23
N GLU A 60 -4.89 18.23 2.34
CA GLU A 60 -5.06 18.17 0.88
C GLU A 60 -4.35 16.91 0.35
N MET A 61 -4.86 15.74 0.73
CA MET A 61 -4.37 14.48 0.18
C MET A 61 -4.64 14.44 -1.33
N THR A 62 -3.58 14.32 -2.12
CA THR A 62 -3.60 14.34 -3.59
C THR A 62 -3.91 12.96 -4.16
N ASN A 63 -4.33 12.93 -5.42
CA ASN A 63 -4.47 11.70 -6.20
C ASN A 63 -3.33 11.64 -7.22
N TYR A 64 -2.74 10.46 -7.42
CA TYR A 64 -1.84 10.17 -8.52
C TYR A 64 -2.49 9.15 -9.45
N GLU A 65 -2.50 9.47 -10.74
CA GLU A 65 -2.94 8.59 -11.82
C GLU A 65 -1.84 8.55 -12.89
N GLY A 66 -1.09 7.46 -12.93
CA GLY A 66 -0.13 7.10 -13.95
C GLY A 66 -0.83 6.45 -15.14
N THR A 67 -0.18 6.54 -16.31
CA THR A 67 -0.70 5.98 -17.56
C THR A 67 0.16 4.82 -18.08
N GLY A 68 1.12 4.37 -17.25
CA GLY A 68 2.09 3.30 -17.50
C GLY A 68 3.53 3.79 -17.66
N GLY A 69 4.46 2.84 -17.74
CA GLY A 69 5.89 3.04 -17.45
C GLY A 69 6.22 2.64 -16.02
N ASP A 70 7.49 2.76 -15.62
CA ASP A 70 7.94 2.42 -14.27
C ASP A 70 7.84 3.66 -13.37
N ASP A 71 6.73 3.82 -12.67
CA ASP A 71 6.45 5.01 -11.87
C ASP A 71 6.98 4.91 -10.44
N SER A 72 7.38 6.04 -9.86
CA SER A 72 7.87 6.10 -8.49
C SER A 72 7.16 7.20 -7.69
N VAL A 73 6.20 6.79 -6.88
CA VAL A 73 5.34 7.67 -6.08
C VAL A 73 5.75 7.63 -4.61
N SER A 74 5.84 8.79 -3.96
CA SER A 74 6.14 8.86 -2.54
C SER A 74 5.37 9.96 -1.80
N GLY A 75 5.09 9.79 -0.52
CA GLY A 75 4.44 10.80 0.31
C GLY A 75 3.13 10.34 0.96
N ALA A 76 2.16 11.25 1.07
CA ALA A 76 0.83 10.98 1.61
C ALA A 76 -0.25 11.18 0.52
N TRP A 77 -0.97 10.12 0.15
CA TRP A 77 -1.89 10.11 -0.99
C TRP A 77 -3.27 9.57 -0.62
N ASN A 78 -4.31 10.14 -1.23
CA ASN A 78 -5.67 9.61 -1.17
C ASN A 78 -5.81 8.38 -2.06
N TYR A 79 -5.30 8.52 -3.27
CA TYR A 79 -5.39 7.51 -4.30
C TYR A 79 -4.08 7.50 -5.08
N VAL A 80 -3.52 6.31 -5.28
CA VAL A 80 -2.40 6.08 -6.18
C VAL A 80 -2.83 4.98 -7.14
N SER A 81 -2.79 5.29 -8.44
CA SER A 81 -2.85 4.30 -9.50
C SER A 81 -1.68 4.55 -10.43
N THR A 82 -0.81 3.57 -10.65
CA THR A 82 0.43 3.74 -11.46
C THR A 82 0.27 3.17 -12.87
N GLY A 83 -0.46 2.06 -13.00
CA GLY A 83 -0.97 1.62 -14.28
C GLY A 83 -0.27 0.35 -14.74
N ARG A 84 0.67 0.44 -15.69
CA ARG A 84 1.43 -0.72 -16.20
C ARG A 84 2.92 -0.41 -16.13
N GLY A 85 3.72 -1.33 -15.62
CA GLY A 85 5.18 -1.18 -15.53
C GLY A 85 5.64 -1.58 -14.14
N ASP A 86 6.95 -1.61 -13.91
CA ASP A 86 7.48 -2.00 -12.60
C ASP A 86 7.44 -0.76 -11.66
N ASP A 87 6.38 -0.65 -10.88
CA ASP A 87 6.06 0.56 -10.14
C ASP A 87 6.57 0.53 -8.68
N THR A 88 6.76 1.70 -8.09
CA THR A 88 7.21 1.85 -6.70
C THR A 88 6.40 2.91 -5.97
N ALA A 89 5.71 2.51 -4.90
CA ALA A 89 4.92 3.40 -4.05
C ALA A 89 5.44 3.38 -2.60
N ASN A 90 5.72 4.55 -2.04
CA ASN A 90 6.23 4.68 -0.67
C ASN A 90 5.43 5.70 0.17
N GLY A 91 5.21 5.40 1.45
CA GLY A 91 4.60 6.34 2.40
C GLY A 91 3.17 5.97 2.79
N TYR A 92 2.30 6.97 3.02
CA TYR A 92 0.91 6.73 3.40
C TYR A 92 0.01 6.81 2.17
N VAL A 93 -0.72 5.75 1.88
CA VAL A 93 -1.69 5.73 0.78
C VAL A 93 -3.02 5.19 1.29
N LYS A 94 -4.11 5.90 1.05
CA LYS A 94 -5.42 5.42 1.49
C LYS A 94 -5.96 4.31 0.58
N PHE A 95 -5.83 4.48 -0.73
CA PHE A 95 -6.15 3.49 -1.76
C PHE A 95 -5.00 3.40 -2.76
N ALA A 96 -4.44 2.21 -2.96
CA ALA A 96 -3.39 1.95 -3.93
C ALA A 96 -3.82 0.86 -4.91
N ASP A 97 -3.57 1.08 -6.20
CA ASP A 97 -3.74 0.12 -7.31
C ASP A 97 -2.51 0.22 -8.21
N LEU A 98 -1.53 -0.66 -8.04
CA LEU A 98 -0.24 -0.54 -8.74
C LEU A 98 -0.36 -1.05 -10.19
N GLY A 99 -1.10 -2.15 -10.37
CA GLY A 99 -1.53 -2.63 -11.68
C GLY A 99 -0.64 -3.77 -12.17
N PRO A 100 -0.49 -3.97 -13.50
CA PRO A 100 0.39 -5.03 -14.00
C PRO A 100 1.86 -4.60 -14.06
N GLY A 101 2.74 -5.41 -13.47
CA GLY A 101 4.18 -5.17 -13.37
C GLY A 101 4.75 -5.88 -12.13
N ASN A 102 6.06 -5.80 -11.91
CA ASN A 102 6.64 -6.25 -10.64
C ASN A 102 6.75 -5.04 -9.71
N ASP A 103 5.72 -4.84 -8.90
CA ASP A 103 5.55 -3.61 -8.15
C ASP A 103 6.12 -3.71 -6.74
N SER A 104 6.43 -2.55 -6.16
CA SER A 104 6.97 -2.43 -4.81
C SER A 104 6.20 -1.41 -4.00
N PHE A 105 5.65 -1.84 -2.87
CA PHE A 105 5.04 -0.95 -1.88
C PHE A 105 5.80 -0.98 -0.57
N ASP A 106 6.16 0.18 -0.03
CA ASP A 106 6.72 0.29 1.32
C ASP A 106 6.11 1.46 2.11
N GLY A 107 5.18 1.13 3.00
CA GLY A 107 4.36 2.18 3.58
C GLY A 107 3.25 1.75 4.54
N MET A 108 2.24 2.61 4.60
CA MET A 108 1.03 2.49 5.40
C MET A 108 -0.18 2.57 4.46
N VAL A 109 -1.09 1.61 4.58
CA VAL A 109 -2.30 1.56 3.77
C VAL A 109 -3.49 1.94 4.61
N GLY A 110 -4.22 2.99 4.23
CA GLY A 110 -5.37 3.48 4.98
C GLY A 110 -6.62 2.61 4.84
N ARG A 111 -6.86 2.02 3.66
CA ARG A 111 -8.05 1.20 3.37
C ARG A 111 -7.80 0.04 2.43
N GLU A 112 -7.13 0.25 1.32
CA GLU A 112 -7.00 -0.80 0.29
C GLU A 112 -5.68 -0.67 -0.45
N LEU A 113 -5.05 -1.81 -0.69
CA LEU A 113 -3.92 -1.96 -1.59
C LEU A 113 -4.19 -3.16 -2.48
N VAL A 114 -4.14 -2.91 -3.79
CA VAL A 114 -4.08 -3.90 -4.85
C VAL A 114 -2.69 -3.78 -5.46
N ALA A 115 -1.87 -4.82 -5.35
CA ALA A 115 -0.55 -4.84 -5.97
C ALA A 115 -0.74 -5.08 -7.47
N GLY A 116 -1.33 -6.22 -7.85
CA GLY A 116 -1.94 -6.39 -9.15
C GLY A 116 -1.49 -7.67 -9.83
N ALA A 117 -0.82 -7.57 -10.98
CA ALA A 117 -0.36 -8.76 -11.67
C ALA A 117 1.13 -8.68 -11.97
N GLY A 118 1.88 -9.67 -11.53
CA GLY A 118 3.34 -9.74 -11.60
C GLY A 118 3.89 -10.17 -10.24
N ASP A 119 5.21 -10.16 -10.08
CA ASP A 119 5.82 -10.63 -8.83
C ASP A 119 6.04 -9.44 -7.88
N ASP A 120 5.08 -9.19 -6.99
CA ASP A 120 5.05 -7.97 -6.18
C ASP A 120 5.77 -8.08 -4.83
N LEU A 121 6.29 -6.95 -4.33
CA LEU A 121 6.90 -6.83 -3.01
C LEU A 121 6.19 -5.78 -2.16
N VAL A 122 5.45 -6.21 -1.15
CA VAL A 122 4.65 -5.34 -0.29
C VAL A 122 5.17 -5.35 1.14
N THR A 123 5.66 -4.22 1.62
CA THR A 123 6.05 -3.98 3.03
C THR A 123 5.06 -3.03 3.70
N VAL A 124 4.30 -3.53 4.67
CA VAL A 124 3.34 -2.71 5.44
C VAL A 124 3.85 -2.54 6.86
N ARG A 125 4.12 -1.29 7.22
CA ARG A 125 4.76 -0.92 8.52
C ARG A 125 3.76 -0.46 9.57
N SER A 126 2.53 -0.17 9.19
CA SER A 126 1.45 0.11 10.12
C SER A 126 0.09 0.00 9.41
N PRO A 127 -0.91 -0.60 10.06
CA PRO A 127 -2.23 -0.79 9.47
C PRO A 127 -3.03 0.51 9.38
N GLY A 128 -3.87 0.56 8.35
CA GLY A 128 -5.17 1.21 8.45
C GLY A 128 -6.16 0.25 9.10
N ASN A 129 -7.01 0.77 10.00
CA ASN A 129 -8.11 -0.02 10.56
C ASN A 129 -9.02 -0.53 9.45
N ASN A 130 -9.27 -1.85 9.45
CA ASN A 130 -10.08 -2.55 8.46
C ASN A 130 -9.50 -2.50 7.03
N ALA A 131 -8.18 -2.34 6.88
CA ALA A 131 -7.55 -2.34 5.57
C ALA A 131 -7.64 -3.72 4.87
N VAL A 132 -7.68 -3.69 3.54
CA VAL A 132 -7.65 -4.85 2.66
C VAL A 132 -6.35 -4.81 1.85
N TYR A 133 -5.69 -5.96 1.76
CA TYR A 133 -4.49 -6.15 0.95
C TYR A 133 -4.77 -7.31 -0.02
N ASP A 134 -4.70 -7.04 -1.30
CA ASP A 134 -4.84 -8.00 -2.40
C ASP A 134 -3.56 -7.95 -3.23
N LEU A 135 -2.73 -9.00 -3.13
CA LEU A 135 -1.48 -9.05 -3.91
C LEU A 135 -1.76 -9.42 -5.38
N GLY A 136 -2.86 -10.13 -5.63
CA GLY A 136 -3.33 -10.42 -6.98
C GLY A 136 -2.76 -11.71 -7.57
N SER A 137 -2.05 -11.63 -8.69
CA SER A 137 -1.53 -12.82 -9.39
C SER A 137 -0.05 -12.69 -9.71
N GLY A 138 0.72 -13.72 -9.36
CA GLY A 138 2.18 -13.78 -9.53
C GLY A 138 2.79 -14.35 -8.26
N ASP A 139 4.11 -14.39 -8.16
CA ASP A 139 4.79 -14.94 -6.98
C ASP A 139 5.07 -13.83 -5.95
N ASP A 140 4.06 -13.49 -5.17
CA ASP A 140 4.06 -12.26 -4.36
C ASP A 140 4.75 -12.42 -3.00
N ARG A 141 5.26 -11.30 -2.47
CA ARG A 141 5.91 -11.25 -1.16
C ARG A 141 5.37 -10.12 -0.31
N MET A 142 4.73 -10.46 0.79
CA MET A 142 4.31 -9.50 1.80
C MET A 142 5.15 -9.58 3.07
N ILE A 143 5.64 -8.44 3.56
CA ILE A 143 6.31 -8.28 4.85
C ILE A 143 5.45 -7.36 5.73
N THR A 144 5.05 -7.84 6.88
CA THR A 144 4.20 -7.08 7.80
C THR A 144 4.40 -7.49 9.26
N ASP A 145 3.69 -6.85 10.18
CA ASP A 145 3.71 -7.16 11.61
C ASP A 145 2.35 -7.63 12.13
N TRP A 146 2.32 -8.13 13.38
CA TRP A 146 1.09 -8.60 14.00
C TRP A 146 0.04 -7.50 14.18
N ASN A 147 0.48 -6.27 14.49
CA ASN A 147 -0.44 -5.13 14.62
C ASN A 147 -1.21 -4.91 13.32
N THR A 148 -0.53 -5.02 12.17
CA THR A 148 -1.16 -4.91 10.87
C THR A 148 -2.17 -6.01 10.64
N ILE A 149 -1.77 -7.28 10.88
CA ILE A 149 -2.62 -8.45 10.68
C ILE A 149 -3.89 -8.37 11.54
N SER A 150 -3.76 -7.99 12.81
CA SER A 150 -4.88 -7.95 13.75
C SER A 150 -5.91 -6.85 13.45
N GLN A 151 -5.52 -5.81 12.70
CA GLN A 151 -6.39 -4.68 12.33
C GLN A 151 -6.89 -4.75 10.89
N ALA A 152 -6.32 -5.62 10.05
CA ALA A 152 -6.76 -5.84 8.68
C ALA A 152 -8.16 -6.48 8.64
N SER A 153 -8.92 -6.15 7.60
CA SER A 153 -10.12 -6.91 7.23
C SER A 153 -9.75 -8.20 6.50
N ARG A 154 -8.71 -8.12 5.65
CA ARG A 154 -8.24 -9.22 4.80
C ARG A 154 -6.81 -8.95 4.35
N ILE A 155 -6.01 -10.00 4.30
CA ILE A 155 -4.69 -10.07 3.67
C ILE A 155 -4.73 -11.30 2.77
N ASP A 156 -4.74 -11.07 1.47
CA ASP A 156 -4.84 -12.10 0.46
C ASP A 156 -3.55 -12.21 -0.33
N GLY A 157 -2.90 -13.37 -0.24
CA GLY A 157 -1.65 -13.66 -0.94
C GLY A 157 -1.84 -13.97 -2.42
N GLY A 158 -3.03 -14.43 -2.82
CA GLY A 158 -3.23 -14.96 -4.16
C GLY A 158 -4.70 -15.00 -4.57
N SER A 159 -4.93 -14.64 -5.82
CA SER A 159 -6.20 -14.39 -6.50
C SER A 159 -7.38 -15.34 -6.20
N ASN A 160 -8.11 -14.99 -5.14
CA ASN A 160 -9.56 -14.96 -5.19
C ASN A 160 -10.03 -13.52 -4.93
N GLY A 161 -9.63 -12.62 -5.82
CA GLY A 161 -9.91 -11.20 -5.73
C GLY A 161 -11.40 -10.91 -5.58
N PHE A 162 -11.70 -9.89 -4.79
CA PHE A 162 -13.02 -9.27 -4.72
C PHE A 162 -13.42 -8.63 -6.07
N LEU A 163 -12.47 -8.39 -7.00
CA LEU A 163 -12.68 -7.63 -8.25
C LEU A 163 -12.11 -8.21 -9.56
N GLY A 164 -11.38 -9.34 -9.60
CA GLY A 164 -10.73 -9.76 -10.84
C GLY A 164 -10.15 -11.17 -10.83
N SER A 165 -10.24 -11.84 -11.99
CA SER A 165 -9.84 -13.23 -12.21
C SER A 165 -8.32 -13.36 -12.39
N GLY A 166 -7.57 -13.39 -11.30
CA GLY A 166 -6.22 -13.96 -11.31
C GLY A 166 -6.28 -15.47 -11.06
N VAL A 167 -5.26 -16.20 -11.49
CA VAL A 167 -4.95 -17.54 -11.00
C VAL A 167 -3.84 -17.31 -9.97
N GLY A 168 -4.02 -17.73 -8.71
CA GLY A 168 -3.03 -17.49 -7.66
C GLY A 168 -1.67 -18.01 -8.10
N GLY A 169 -0.61 -17.23 -7.88
CA GLY A 169 0.73 -17.68 -8.22
C GLY A 169 1.17 -18.81 -7.30
N GLU A 170 1.92 -19.75 -7.85
CA GLU A 170 2.59 -20.78 -7.05
C GLU A 170 3.83 -20.14 -6.41
N GLY A 171 3.68 -19.40 -5.31
CA GLY A 171 4.86 -18.85 -4.62
C GLY A 171 4.60 -17.87 -3.49
N ASP A 172 3.34 -17.46 -3.29
CA ASP A 172 2.98 -16.36 -2.41
C ASP A 172 3.50 -16.55 -0.99
N THR A 173 4.21 -15.53 -0.53
CA THR A 173 4.93 -15.56 0.73
C THR A 173 4.52 -14.43 1.65
N LEU A 174 4.01 -14.78 2.83
CA LEU A 174 3.83 -13.85 3.95
C LEU A 174 4.98 -13.97 4.95
N ARG A 175 5.60 -12.85 5.29
CA ARG A 175 6.56 -12.75 6.39
C ARG A 175 6.01 -11.86 7.49
N VAL A 176 5.80 -12.46 8.66
CA VAL A 176 5.30 -11.79 9.87
C VAL A 176 6.47 -11.48 10.79
N ILE A 177 6.72 -10.19 11.02
CA ILE A 177 7.69 -9.68 12.00
C ILE A 177 6.99 -9.58 13.35
N THR A 178 7.50 -10.28 14.37
CA THR A 178 6.90 -10.32 15.71
C THR A 178 7.70 -9.48 16.70
N GLN A 179 7.00 -8.73 17.55
CA GLN A 179 7.52 -7.95 18.67
C GLN A 179 7.19 -8.61 20.02
N PRO A 180 7.88 -8.25 21.12
CA PRO A 180 7.49 -8.70 22.44
C PRO A 180 6.09 -8.21 22.79
N GLY A 181 5.24 -9.12 23.27
CA GLY A 181 3.84 -8.84 23.57
C GLY A 181 2.88 -9.32 22.47
N ASP A 182 3.40 -9.64 21.28
CA ASP A 182 2.62 -10.33 20.25
C ASP A 182 2.24 -11.75 20.71
N PRO A 183 1.12 -12.30 20.22
CA PRO A 183 0.73 -13.67 20.52
C PRO A 183 1.76 -14.66 19.98
N ASP A 184 1.81 -15.84 20.59
CA ASP A 184 2.50 -16.97 19.99
C ASP A 184 1.83 -17.28 18.64
N MET A 185 2.63 -17.35 17.59
CA MET A 185 2.18 -17.59 16.23
C MET A 185 2.80 -18.87 15.68
N GLN A 186 2.06 -19.54 14.80
CA GLN A 186 2.56 -20.69 14.05
C GLN A 186 1.97 -20.69 12.64
N ALA A 187 2.78 -21.07 11.66
CA ALA A 187 2.33 -21.37 10.31
C ALA A 187 2.05 -22.88 10.20
N VAL A 188 0.87 -23.26 9.71
CA VAL A 188 0.42 -24.65 9.61
C VAL A 188 -0.09 -24.93 8.21
N ARG A 189 0.32 -26.04 7.57
CA ARG A 189 -0.26 -26.47 6.29
C ARG A 189 -1.73 -26.80 6.47
N ASN A 190 -2.57 -26.31 5.57
CA ASN A 190 -4.00 -26.62 5.54
C ASN A 190 -4.27 -27.78 4.56
N ASP A 191 -5.54 -28.17 4.45
CA ASP A 191 -5.96 -29.28 3.58
C ASP A 191 -5.97 -28.93 2.08
N ASP A 192 -5.94 -27.64 1.73
CA ASP A 192 -5.91 -27.16 0.35
C ASP A 192 -4.48 -27.03 -0.22
N GLY A 193 -3.46 -27.26 0.60
CA GLY A 193 -2.05 -27.25 0.20
C GLY A 193 -1.33 -25.94 0.53
N GLY A 194 -2.06 -24.88 0.88
CA GLY A 194 -1.51 -23.62 1.39
C GLY A 194 -1.15 -23.66 2.87
N MET A 195 -0.95 -22.46 3.44
CA MET A 195 -0.58 -22.25 4.83
C MET A 195 -1.60 -21.37 5.54
N ASP A 196 -2.01 -21.80 6.73
CA ASP A 196 -2.77 -21.00 7.67
C ASP A 196 -1.84 -20.38 8.71
N LEU A 197 -2.04 -19.09 8.99
CA LEU A 197 -1.49 -18.46 10.18
C LEU A 197 -2.38 -18.80 11.37
N MET A 198 -1.79 -19.36 12.42
CA MET A 198 -2.45 -19.65 13.69
C MET A 198 -1.88 -18.78 14.81
N VAL A 199 -2.76 -18.37 15.72
CA VAL A 199 -2.41 -17.66 16.96
C VAL A 199 -2.88 -18.42 18.17
N ARG A 200 -2.07 -18.35 19.23
CA ARG A 200 -2.39 -18.95 20.51
C ARG A 200 -3.09 -17.94 21.42
N ASP A 201 -4.25 -18.30 21.92
CA ASP A 201 -4.98 -17.49 22.88
C ASP A 201 -4.43 -17.64 24.31
N ALA A 202 -4.97 -16.85 25.25
CA ALA A 202 -4.58 -16.88 26.66
C ALA A 202 -4.90 -18.22 27.36
N SER A 203 -5.82 -19.03 26.82
CA SER A 203 -6.10 -20.38 27.31
C SER A 203 -5.10 -21.42 26.81
N GLY A 204 -4.22 -21.02 25.88
CA GLY A 204 -3.24 -21.87 25.24
C GLY A 204 -3.78 -22.60 24.01
N SER A 205 -5.00 -22.28 23.56
CA SER A 205 -5.64 -22.87 22.38
C SER A 205 -5.19 -22.16 21.11
N TRP A 206 -5.04 -22.92 20.03
CA TRP A 206 -4.70 -22.38 18.72
C TRP A 206 -5.97 -22.06 17.93
N SER A 207 -5.97 -20.91 17.27
CA SER A 207 -7.03 -20.49 16.36
C SER A 207 -6.44 -19.94 15.07
N ARG A 208 -7.12 -20.18 13.94
CA ARG A 208 -6.74 -19.61 12.65
C ARG A 208 -6.96 -18.10 12.67
N VAL A 209 -6.05 -17.35 12.05
CA VAL A 209 -6.21 -15.92 11.76
C VAL A 209 -7.02 -15.78 10.47
N PRO A 210 -8.33 -15.47 10.54
CA PRO A 210 -9.20 -15.52 9.36
C PRO A 210 -8.86 -14.48 8.29
N GLN A 211 -8.13 -13.43 8.67
CA GLN A 211 -7.71 -12.37 7.76
C GLN A 211 -6.69 -12.85 6.73
N VAL A 212 -5.83 -13.80 7.09
CA VAL A 212 -4.70 -14.25 6.25
C VAL A 212 -5.14 -15.45 5.42
N GLN A 213 -5.10 -15.30 4.09
CA GLN A 213 -5.62 -16.28 3.14
C GLN A 213 -4.68 -16.43 1.94
N ASN A 214 -4.73 -17.61 1.31
CA ASN A 214 -4.09 -17.91 0.03
C ASN A 214 -2.58 -17.61 -0.02
N PHE A 215 -1.85 -17.96 1.04
CA PHE A 215 -0.38 -17.98 1.01
C PHE A 215 0.13 -19.41 0.89
N GLU A 216 1.07 -19.65 -0.01
CA GLU A 216 1.78 -20.93 -0.07
C GLU A 216 2.81 -21.04 1.05
N ASN A 217 3.44 -19.91 1.42
CA ASN A 217 4.47 -19.86 2.44
C ASN A 217 4.18 -18.78 3.48
N ILE A 218 4.28 -19.15 4.76
CA ILE A 218 4.20 -18.19 5.87
C ILE A 218 5.43 -18.35 6.77
N TYR A 219 6.19 -17.27 6.92
CA TYR A 219 7.37 -17.19 7.76
C TYR A 219 7.11 -16.27 8.95
N ILE A 220 7.39 -16.77 10.16
CA ILE A 220 7.29 -15.99 11.38
C ILE A 220 8.70 -15.69 11.87
N GLN A 221 9.02 -14.42 12.01
CA GLN A 221 10.34 -13.97 12.40
C GLN A 221 10.26 -12.98 13.56
N LYS A 222 11.04 -13.23 14.61
CA LYS A 222 11.25 -12.24 15.67
C LYS A 222 12.00 -11.03 15.13
N ASP A 223 11.57 -9.82 15.50
CA ASP A 223 12.28 -8.59 15.08
C ASP A 223 13.74 -8.67 15.58
N PRO A 224 14.73 -8.74 14.67
CA PRO A 224 16.13 -8.85 15.05
C PRO A 224 16.67 -7.58 15.71
N ARG A 225 15.96 -6.46 15.63
CA ARG A 225 16.36 -5.17 16.22
C ARG A 225 15.85 -4.98 17.64
N TYR A 226 15.07 -5.93 18.16
CA TYR A 226 14.63 -5.86 19.54
C TYR A 226 15.83 -6.06 20.51
N ILE A 227 16.13 -5.01 21.27
CA ILE A 227 17.04 -5.07 22.41
C ILE A 227 16.15 -5.16 23.67
N PRO A 228 16.18 -6.27 24.44
CA PRO A 228 15.49 -6.33 25.72
C PRO A 228 15.98 -5.20 26.63
N GLY A 229 15.04 -4.43 27.17
CA GLY A 229 15.33 -3.40 28.18
C GLY A 229 15.69 -3.98 29.54
#